data_AF-D3T9F6-F1
#
_entry.id   AF-D3T9F6-F1
#
_cell.length_a   1.000
_cell.length_b   1.000
_cell.length_c   1.000
_cell.angle_alpha   90.00
_cell.angle_beta   90.00
_cell.angle_gamma   90.00
#
_symmetry.space_group_name_H-M   'P 1'
#
loop_
_entity.id
_entity.type
_entity.pdbx_description
1 polymer ?
#
loop_
_entity_poly.entity_id
_entity_poly.type
_entity_poly.pdbx_seq_one_letter_code
_entity_poly.pdbx_strand_id
1 'polypeptide(L)'
;MSDSIRITIRLSRNAAEKMEELVKSGEFKNLSEVVRTAIENFLAEKFAPRNIEKISVDLPKGTVAMLVKLVEAGEAVDMDDAIRTAVREYVRRQISTLAKKEIEEGIKKEIVEGES
;
A
#
# COMPACT_ATOMS: atom_id res chain seq x y z
N MET A 1 32.73 -2.85 11.99
CA MET A 1 32.30 -2.07 13.16
C MET A 1 30.82 -1.82 12.97
N SER A 2 29.96 -2.32 13.86
CA SER A 2 28.53 -2.05 13.78
C SER A 2 28.28 -0.64 14.28
N ASP A 3 28.06 0.31 13.36
CA ASP A 3 27.67 1.68 13.69
C ASP A 3 26.25 1.67 14.28
N SER A 4 26.16 1.40 15.58
CA SER A 4 24.91 1.50 16.34
C SER A 4 24.87 2.81 17.11
N ILE A 5 23.89 3.65 16.83
CA ILE A 5 23.65 4.90 17.58
C ILE A 5 22.71 4.61 18.74
N ARG A 6 23.10 5.00 19.97
CA ARG A 6 22.22 4.90 21.15
C ARG A 6 21.36 6.15 21.25
N ILE A 7 20.05 5.95 21.31
CA ILE A 7 19.05 7.03 21.42
C ILE A 7 18.32 6.89 22.76
N THR A 8 18.22 7.99 23.51
CA THR A 8 17.40 8.08 24.73
C THR A 8 16.20 8.96 24.45
N ILE A 9 14.99 8.42 24.58
CA ILE A 9 13.74 9.13 24.32
C ILE A 9 12.88 9.21 25.58
N ARG A 10 12.10 10.28 25.72
CA ARG A 10 11.05 10.40 26.73
C ARG A 10 9.71 10.11 26.07
N LEU A 11 8.95 9.19 26.64
CA LEU A 11 7.62 8.81 26.16
C LEU A 11 6.56 9.22 27.20
N SER A 12 5.35 9.48 26.72
CA SER A 12 4.21 9.64 27.63
C SER A 12 3.88 8.30 28.29
N ARG A 13 3.29 8.35 29.49
CA ARG A 13 2.90 7.14 30.24
C ARG A 13 2.00 6.23 29.41
N ASN A 14 0.99 6.79 28.76
CA ASN A 14 0.06 6.06 27.89
C ASN A 14 0.78 5.36 26.72
N ALA A 15 1.75 6.02 26.09
CA ALA A 15 2.52 5.39 25.00
C ALA A 15 3.37 4.23 25.51
N ALA A 16 4.02 4.38 26.67
CA ALA A 16 4.79 3.31 27.29
C ALA A 16 3.93 2.09 27.65
N GLU A 17 2.75 2.33 28.23
CA GLU A 17 1.79 1.26 28.59
C GLU A 17 1.34 0.46 27.36
N LYS A 18 0.96 1.13 26.27
CA LYS A 18 0.58 0.46 25.01
C LYS A 18 1.73 -0.35 24.40
N MET A 19 2.94 0.18 24.44
CA MET A 19 4.11 -0.56 23.96
C MET A 19 4.41 -1.79 24.82
N GLU A 20 4.19 -1.71 26.14
CA GLU A 20 4.30 -2.88 27.02
C GLU A 20 3.24 -3.93 26.75
N GLU A 21 2.01 -3.54 26.43
CA GLU A 21 0.95 -4.47 26.01
C GLU A 21 1.34 -5.25 24.75
N LEU A 22 1.95 -4.59 23.76
CA LEU A 22 2.47 -5.22 22.54
C LEU A 22 3.63 -6.20 22.79
N VAL A 23 4.41 -5.97 23.85
CA VAL A 23 5.44 -6.93 24.28
C VAL A 23 4.79 -8.11 25.01
N LYS A 24 3.77 -7.85 25.84
CA LYS A 24 3.03 -8.89 26.58
C LYS A 24 2.20 -9.79 25.68
N SER A 25 1.68 -9.27 24.56
CA SER A 25 0.98 -10.07 23.54
C SER A 25 1.89 -11.05 22.81
N GLY A 26 3.22 -10.89 22.96
CA GLY A 26 4.23 -11.70 22.28
C GLY A 26 4.51 -11.25 20.84
N GLU A 27 3.90 -10.15 20.39
CA GLU A 27 4.13 -9.58 19.05
C GLU A 27 5.56 -9.03 18.92
N PHE A 28 6.14 -8.53 20.02
CA PHE A 28 7.52 -8.04 20.09
C PHE A 28 8.28 -8.61 21.30
N LYS A 29 9.58 -8.84 21.18
CA LYS A 29 10.40 -9.42 22.26
C LYS A 29 10.71 -8.42 23.38
N ASN A 30 10.83 -7.14 23.05
CA ASN A 30 11.12 -6.07 24.00
C ASN A 30 10.74 -4.69 23.44
N LEU A 31 10.69 -3.69 24.32
CA LEU A 31 10.39 -2.30 23.97
C LEU A 31 11.36 -1.72 22.92
N SER A 32 12.63 -2.13 22.94
CA SER A 32 13.61 -1.65 21.95
C SER A 32 13.36 -2.21 20.54
N GLU A 33 12.73 -3.37 20.42
CA GLU A 33 12.28 -3.91 19.14
C GLU A 33 11.07 -3.14 18.63
N VAL A 34 10.07 -2.88 19.50
CA VAL A 34 8.90 -2.04 19.17
C VAL A 34 9.34 -0.68 18.61
N VAL A 35 10.26 0.00 19.30
CA VAL A 35 10.74 1.33 18.87
C VAL A 35 11.52 1.26 17.56
N ARG A 36 12.38 0.25 17.38
CA ARG A 36 13.12 0.08 16.12
C ARG A 36 12.19 -0.17 14.96
N THR A 37 11.26 -1.11 15.09
CA THR A 37 10.27 -1.41 14.05
C THR A 37 9.39 -0.22 13.74
N ALA A 38 8.97 0.55 14.75
CA ALA A 38 8.20 1.76 14.55
C ALA A 38 8.98 2.82 13.75
N ILE A 39 10.27 3.02 14.07
CA ILE A 39 11.14 3.94 13.33
C ILE A 39 11.35 3.46 11.90
N GLU A 40 11.65 2.17 11.70
CA GLU A 40 11.84 1.58 10.37
C GLU A 40 10.59 1.74 9.51
N ASN A 41 9.41 1.44 10.06
CA ASN A 41 8.14 1.61 9.36
C ASN A 41 7.86 3.09 9.04
N PHE A 42 8.10 3.99 10.00
CA PHE A 42 7.93 5.42 9.79
C PHE A 42 8.86 5.95 8.68
N LEU A 43 10.12 5.52 8.68
CA LEU A 43 11.08 5.88 7.63
C LEU A 43 10.70 5.25 6.29
N ALA A 44 10.27 4.00 6.28
CA ALA A 44 9.81 3.33 5.07
C ALA A 44 8.57 4.00 4.46
N GLU A 45 7.68 4.55 5.28
CA GLU A 45 6.53 5.34 4.82
C GLU A 45 6.94 6.70 4.26
N LYS A 46 7.82 7.42 4.97
CA LYS A 46 8.24 8.78 4.57
C LYS A 46 9.26 8.83 3.43
N PHE A 47 10.10 7.80 3.32
CA PHE A 47 11.16 7.69 2.33
C PHE A 47 10.91 6.54 1.36
N ALA A 48 9.66 6.09 1.21
CA ALA A 48 9.29 5.22 0.12
C ALA A 48 9.76 5.86 -1.21
N PRO A 49 10.40 5.09 -2.11
CA PRO A 49 10.85 5.65 -3.38
C PRO A 49 9.65 6.26 -4.12
N ARG A 50 9.84 7.40 -4.80
CA ARG A 50 8.76 8.25 -5.38
C ARG A 50 7.70 7.52 -6.22
N ASN A 51 7.99 6.31 -6.67
CA ASN A 51 7.14 5.45 -7.49
C ASN A 51 6.31 4.44 -6.67
N ILE A 52 6.46 4.40 -5.35
CA ILE A 52 5.73 3.48 -4.46
C ILE A 52 5.13 4.28 -3.32
N GLU A 53 3.80 4.30 -3.24
CA GLU A 53 3.05 4.88 -2.13
C GLU A 53 2.29 3.76 -1.42
N LYS A 54 2.41 3.67 -0.09
CA LYS A 54 1.64 2.72 0.72
C LYS A 54 0.37 3.40 1.21
N ILE A 55 -0.78 2.81 0.92
CA ILE A 55 -2.10 3.34 1.29
C ILE A 55 -2.78 2.30 2.18
N SER A 56 -3.27 2.73 3.34
CA SER A 56 -4.13 1.90 4.18
C SER A 56 -5.57 1.99 3.68
N VAL A 57 -6.22 0.85 3.45
CA VAL A 57 -7.59 0.77 2.94
C VAL A 57 -8.43 -0.19 3.76
N ASP A 58 -9.63 0.24 4.14
CA ASP A 58 -10.62 -0.61 4.76
C ASP A 58 -11.45 -1.32 3.69
N LEU A 59 -11.46 -2.65 3.75
CA LEU A 59 -12.18 -3.50 2.79
C LEU A 59 -13.38 -4.19 3.46
N PRO A 60 -14.54 -4.26 2.78
CA PRO A 60 -15.66 -5.08 3.24
C PRO A 60 -15.29 -6.55 3.39
N LYS A 61 -15.87 -7.23 4.38
CA LYS A 61 -15.60 -8.66 4.66
C LYS A 61 -15.81 -9.56 3.44
N GLY A 62 -16.83 -9.27 2.61
CA GLY A 62 -17.09 -10.02 1.39
C GLY A 62 -15.96 -9.92 0.36
N THR A 63 -15.36 -8.73 0.22
CA THR A 63 -14.20 -8.50 -0.65
C THR A 63 -12.97 -9.24 -0.13
N VAL A 64 -12.74 -9.22 1.18
CA VAL A 64 -11.64 -9.98 1.80
C VAL A 64 -11.80 -11.47 1.54
N ALA A 65 -13.01 -12.03 1.71
CA ALA A 65 -13.27 -13.44 1.42
C ALA A 65 -13.02 -13.81 -0.05
N MET A 66 -13.29 -12.89 -0.98
CA MET A 66 -12.99 -13.10 -2.41
C MET A 66 -11.49 -13.08 -2.68
N LEU A 67 -10.74 -12.17 -2.07
CA LEU A 67 -9.28 -12.11 -2.19
C LEU A 67 -8.62 -13.39 -1.64
N VAL A 68 -9.11 -13.91 -0.52
CA VAL A 68 -8.63 -15.19 0.03
C VAL A 68 -8.83 -16.32 -0.97
N LYS A 69 -9.99 -16.41 -1.62
CA LYS A 69 -10.24 -17.44 -2.64
C LYS A 69 -9.30 -17.35 -3.84
N LEU A 70 -8.88 -16.14 -4.25
CA LEU A 70 -7.93 -15.96 -5.35
C LEU A 70 -6.55 -16.51 -4.99
N VAL A 71 -6.12 -16.31 -3.74
CA VAL A 71 -4.87 -16.87 -3.22
C VAL A 71 -4.99 -18.40 -3.12
N GLU A 72 -6.09 -18.93 -2.57
CA GLU A 72 -6.33 -20.37 -2.47
C GLU A 72 -6.40 -21.08 -3.84
N ALA A 73 -6.93 -20.40 -4.85
CA ALA A 73 -6.96 -20.88 -6.23
C ALA A 73 -5.57 -20.85 -6.92
N GLY A 74 -4.56 -20.25 -6.28
CA GLY A 74 -3.22 -20.09 -6.85
C GLY A 74 -3.13 -18.98 -7.91
N GLU A 75 -4.13 -18.12 -8.03
CA GLU A 75 -4.13 -16.98 -8.95
C GLU A 75 -3.29 -15.81 -8.43
N ALA A 76 -3.01 -15.78 -7.12
CA ALA A 76 -2.13 -14.81 -6.47
C ALA A 76 -1.23 -15.48 -5.45
N VAL A 77 -0.03 -14.94 -5.24
CA VAL A 77 0.94 -15.48 -4.28
C VAL A 77 0.51 -15.24 -2.83
N ASP A 78 -0.02 -14.04 -2.57
CA ASP A 78 -0.55 -13.61 -1.28
C ASP A 78 -1.66 -12.56 -1.48
N MET A 79 -2.27 -12.12 -0.38
CA MET A 79 -3.39 -11.17 -0.43
C MET A 79 -2.96 -9.79 -0.93
N ASP A 80 -1.72 -9.37 -0.64
CA ASP A 80 -1.17 -8.09 -1.11
C ASP A 80 -0.96 -8.12 -2.63
N ASP A 81 -0.52 -9.26 -3.18
CA ASP A 81 -0.35 -9.48 -4.61
C ASP A 81 -1.70 -9.55 -5.34
N ALA A 82 -2.70 -10.19 -4.73
CA ALA A 82 -4.07 -10.19 -5.25
C ALA A 82 -4.63 -8.75 -5.37
N ILE A 83 -4.45 -7.93 -4.32
CA ILE A 83 -4.87 -6.52 -4.32
C ILE A 83 -4.11 -5.73 -5.39
N ARG A 84 -2.79 -5.88 -5.45
CA ARG A 84 -1.94 -5.17 -6.42
C ARG A 84 -2.33 -5.51 -7.86
N THR A 85 -2.63 -6.78 -8.13
CA THR A 85 -3.06 -7.26 -9.44
C THR A 85 -4.41 -6.67 -9.82
N ALA A 86 -5.39 -6.71 -8.93
CA ALA A 86 -6.71 -6.13 -9.16
C ALA A 86 -6.63 -4.62 -9.45
N VAL A 87 -5.87 -3.87 -8.65
CA VAL A 87 -5.67 -2.43 -8.86
C VAL A 87 -4.96 -2.17 -10.19
N ARG A 88 -3.91 -2.93 -10.51
CA ARG A 88 -3.17 -2.81 -11.78
C ARG A 88 -4.08 -3.03 -12.99
N GLU A 89 -4.90 -4.07 -12.97
CA GLU A 89 -5.84 -4.35 -14.04
C GLU A 89 -6.89 -3.24 -14.20
N TYR A 90 -7.45 -2.78 -13.08
CA TYR A 90 -8.42 -1.69 -13.08
C TYR A 90 -7.82 -0.43 -13.72
N VAL A 91 -6.66 0.01 -13.25
CA VAL A 91 -5.97 1.21 -13.79
C VAL A 91 -5.65 1.03 -15.27
N ARG A 92 -5.16 -0.14 -15.69
CA ARG A 92 -4.87 -0.44 -17.10
C ARG A 92 -6.11 -0.32 -17.98
N ARG A 93 -7.28 -0.81 -17.52
CA ARG A 93 -8.55 -0.70 -18.24
C ARG A 93 -9.02 0.76 -18.32
N GLN A 94 -8.90 1.52 -17.23
CA GLN A 94 -9.26 2.94 -17.20
C GLN A 94 -8.40 3.76 -18.17
N ILE A 95 -7.07 3.60 -18.14
CA ILE A 95 -6.16 4.29 -19.06
C ILE A 95 -6.50 3.94 -20.52
N SER A 96 -6.76 2.67 -20.81
CA SER A 96 -7.12 2.24 -22.17
C SER A 96 -8.43 2.87 -22.64
N THR A 97 -9.39 3.09 -21.73
CA THR A 97 -10.68 3.71 -22.03
C THR A 97 -10.51 5.20 -22.29
N LEU A 98 -9.71 5.88 -21.47
CA LEU A 98 -9.38 7.30 -21.65
C LEU A 98 -8.64 7.54 -22.97
N ALA A 99 -7.63 6.72 -23.27
CA ALA A 99 -6.88 6.81 -24.52
C ALA A 99 -7.79 6.57 -25.75
N LYS A 100 -8.71 5.61 -25.69
CA LYS A 100 -9.70 5.40 -26.77
C LYS A 100 -10.59 6.63 -26.96
N LYS A 101 -11.04 7.24 -25.86
CA LYS A 101 -11.90 8.43 -25.91
C LYS A 101 -11.16 9.64 -26.52
N GLU A 102 -9.90 9.85 -26.17
CA GLU A 102 -9.07 10.92 -26.75
C GLU A 102 -8.85 10.71 -28.26
N ILE A 103 -8.64 9.46 -28.70
CA ILE A 103 -8.53 9.12 -30.12
C ILE A 103 -9.86 9.37 -30.85
N GLU A 104 -10.99 8.96 -30.29
CA GLU A 104 -12.32 9.19 -30.88
C GLU A 104 -12.65 10.69 -30.99
N GLU A 105 -12.28 11.49 -29.99
CA GLU A 105 -12.45 12.94 -30.02
C GLU A 105 -11.51 13.63 -31.03
N GLY A 106 -10.29 13.12 -31.20
CA GLY A 106 -9.36 13.58 -32.24
C GLY A 106 -9.88 13.31 -33.66
N ILE A 107 -10.36 12.09 -33.92
CA ILE A 107 -10.92 11.71 -35.23
C ILE A 107 -12.17 12.54 -35.55
N LYS A 108 -13.05 12.80 -34.57
CA LYS A 108 -14.23 13.66 -34.78
C LYS A 108 -13.86 15.09 -35.14
N LYS A 109 -12.78 15.64 -34.58
CA LYS A 109 -12.31 16.99 -34.93
C LYS A 109 -11.75 17.06 -36.35
N GLU A 110 -10.96 16.07 -36.77
CA GLU A 110 -10.42 16.01 -38.13
C GLU A 110 -11.52 15.84 -39.20
N ILE A 111 -12.58 15.08 -38.91
CA ILE A 111 -13.71 14.93 -39.85
C ILE A 111 -14.49 16.25 -39.99
N VAL A 112 -14.68 17.00 -38.88
CA VAL A 112 -15.40 18.29 -38.90
C VAL A 112 -14.56 19.39 -39.57
N GLU A 113 -13.25 19.38 -39.40
CA GLU A 113 -12.34 20.33 -40.08
C GLU A 113 -12.10 19.98 -41.56
N GLY A 114 -12.19 18.71 -41.94
CA GLY A 114 -12.04 18.25 -43.34
C GLY A 114 -13.27 18.46 -44.24
N GLU A 115 -14.43 18.82 -43.67
CA GLU A 115 -15.68 19.11 -44.41
C GLU A 115 -15.98 20.62 -44.56
N SER A 116 -15.04 21.51 -44.18
CA SER A 116 -15.17 22.98 -44.30
C SER A 116 -14.38 23.57 -45.47
#